data_AF-X5M7S4-F1
#
_entry.id   AF-X5M7S4-F1
#
_cell.length_a   1.000
_cell.length_b   1.000
_cell.length_c   1.000
_cell.angle_alpha   90.00
_cell.angle_beta   90.00
_cell.angle_gamma   90.00
#
_symmetry.space_group_name_H-M   'P 1'
#
loop_
_entity.id
_entity.type
_entity.pdbx_description
1 polymer ?
#
loop_
_entity_poly.entity_id
_entity_poly.type
_entity_poly.pdbx_seq_one_letter_code
_entity_poly.pdbx_strand_id
1 'polypeptide(L)'
;MPRLILPFAKRGLVPKRFSARAGSEPGWLTIWVEAELSDDAAANSIASNLRGILCVDAVLLEETRRLPRRRERSFGAFAAG
;
A
#
# COMPACT_ATOMS: atom_id res chain seq x y z
N MET A 1 -7.81 -9.83 -11.41
CA MET A 1 -8.01 -9.11 -10.12
C MET A 1 -8.11 -10.03 -8.90
N PRO A 2 -8.99 -11.05 -8.82
CA PRO A 2 -9.15 -11.87 -7.60
C PRO A 2 -7.85 -12.54 -7.12
N ARG A 3 -6.97 -12.90 -8.05
CA ARG A 3 -5.67 -13.52 -7.76
C ARG A 3 -4.71 -12.63 -6.97
N LEU A 4 -4.83 -11.31 -7.07
CA LEU A 4 -3.92 -10.35 -6.42
C LEU A 4 -4.35 -9.98 -4.99
N ILE A 5 -5.62 -10.17 -4.67
CA ILE A 5 -6.17 -9.90 -3.33
C ILE A 5 -5.96 -11.11 -2.40
N LEU A 6 -5.99 -12.32 -2.95
CA LEU A 6 -5.83 -13.58 -2.21
C LEU A 6 -4.60 -13.62 -1.26
N PRO A 7 -3.39 -13.18 -1.67
CA PRO A 7 -2.23 -13.16 -0.78
C PRO A 7 -2.41 -12.31 0.48
N PHE A 8 -3.20 -11.23 0.40
CA PHE A 8 -3.52 -10.37 1.54
C PHE A 8 -4.60 -11.01 2.42
N ALA A 9 -5.69 -11.48 1.80
CA ALA A 9 -6.82 -12.09 2.51
C ALA A 9 -6.41 -13.34 3.33
N LYS A 10 -5.54 -14.20 2.78
CA LYS A 10 -5.01 -15.38 3.50
C LYS A 10 -4.25 -15.04 4.78
N ARG A 11 -3.82 -13.79 4.94
CA ARG A 11 -3.09 -13.28 6.12
C ARG A 11 -3.96 -12.40 7.02
N GLY A 12 -5.27 -12.34 6.76
CA GLY A 12 -6.18 -11.45 7.48
C GLY A 12 -5.92 -9.95 7.20
N LEU A 13 -5.18 -9.63 6.14
CA LEU A 13 -4.83 -8.26 5.79
C LEU A 13 -5.88 -7.68 4.84
N VAL A 14 -6.36 -6.48 5.17
CA VAL A 14 -7.26 -5.70 4.32
C VAL A 14 -6.49 -4.52 3.75
N PRO A 15 -6.27 -4.46 2.43
CA PRO A 15 -5.65 -3.29 1.80
C PRO A 15 -6.45 -2.02 2.09
N LYS A 16 -5.76 -0.95 2.48
CA LYS A 16 -6.34 0.39 2.66
C LYS A 16 -6.70 1.03 1.33
N ARG A 17 -5.89 0.76 0.31
CA ARG A 17 -6.08 1.28 -1.03
C ARG A 17 -5.74 0.20 -2.04
N PHE A 18 -6.59 0.09 -3.05
CA PHE A 18 -6.37 -0.78 -4.20
C PHE A 18 -6.78 -0.01 -5.45
N SER A 19 -5.84 0.25 -6.36
CA SER A 19 -6.11 0.96 -7.60
C SER A 19 -5.33 0.39 -8.76
N ALA A 20 -5.94 0.39 -9.93
CA ALA A 20 -5.34 -0.07 -11.17
C ALA A 20 -5.23 1.09 -12.16
N ARG A 21 -4.11 1.17 -12.88
CA ARG A 21 -3.88 2.13 -13.96
C ARG A 21 -3.28 1.38 -15.14
N ALA A 22 -3.67 1.75 -16.36
CA ALA A 22 -2.97 1.28 -17.55
C ALA A 22 -1.46 1.58 -17.40
N GLY A 23 -0.64 0.57 -17.72
CA GLY A 23 0.80 0.73 -17.73
C GLY A 23 1.24 1.64 -18.88
N SER A 24 2.53 2.00 -18.88
CA SER A 24 3.12 2.83 -19.95
C SER A 24 3.09 2.13 -21.32
N GLU A 25 3.07 0.80 -21.32
CA GLU A 25 3.02 -0.03 -22.52
C GLU A 25 1.62 -0.60 -22.78
N PRO A 26 1.18 -0.70 -24.05
CA PRO A 26 -0.09 -1.33 -24.39
C PRO A 26 -0.21 -2.75 -23.84
N GLY A 27 -1.33 -3.07 -23.20
CA GLY A 27 -1.57 -4.38 -22.60
C GLY A 27 -1.01 -4.56 -21.18
N TRP A 28 -0.27 -3.58 -20.66
CA TRP A 28 0.22 -3.60 -19.29
C TRP A 28 -0.74 -2.95 -18.31
N LEU A 29 -0.75 -3.47 -17.08
CA LEU A 29 -1.57 -2.95 -15.99
C LEU A 29 -0.71 -2.78 -14.75
N THR A 30 -0.62 -1.56 -14.24
CA THR A 30 0.03 -1.25 -12.97
C THR A 30 -1.01 -1.24 -11.87
N ILE A 31 -0.75 -1.99 -10.80
CA ILE A 31 -1.67 -2.14 -9.67
C ILE A 31 -0.97 -1.65 -8.42
N TRP A 32 -1.57 -0.67 -7.77
CA TRP A 32 -1.11 -0.08 -6.53
C TRP A 32 -1.93 -0.64 -5.37
N VAL A 33 -1.24 -1.19 -4.38
CA VAL A 33 -1.83 -1.73 -3.17
C VAL A 33 -1.16 -1.11 -1.97
N GLU A 34 -1.91 -0.40 -1.15
CA GLU A 34 -1.45 0.13 0.14
C GLU A 34 -2.04 -0.75 1.24
N ALA A 35 -1.20 -1.30 2.11
CA ALA A 35 -1.60 -2.09 3.26
C ALA A 35 -0.74 -1.72 4.48
N GLU A 36 -1.31 -1.84 5.66
CA GLU A 36 -0.55 -1.73 6.90
C GLU A 36 -0.05 -3.12 7.27
N LEU A 37 1.27 -3.21 7.47
CA LEU A 37 1.97 -4.46 7.75
C LEU A 37 2.73 -4.30 9.06
N SER A 38 2.87 -5.40 9.80
CA SER A 38 3.57 -5.43 11.08
C SER A 38 5.08 -5.25 10.93
N ASP A 39 5.64 -5.74 9.83
CA ASP A 39 7.07 -5.81 9.59
C ASP A 39 7.40 -5.98 8.10
N ASP A 40 8.68 -5.79 7.77
CA ASP A 40 9.21 -5.93 6.42
C ASP A 40 9.20 -7.38 5.92
N ALA A 41 9.23 -8.37 6.82
CA ALA A 41 9.21 -9.78 6.43
C ALA A 41 7.85 -10.17 5.84
N ALA A 42 6.75 -9.64 6.40
CA ALA A 42 5.40 -9.78 5.88
C ALA A 42 5.28 -9.15 4.48
N ALA A 43 5.84 -7.95 4.29
CA ALA A 43 5.88 -7.27 2.99
C ALA A 43 6.61 -8.11 1.94
N ASN A 44 7.80 -8.61 2.28
CA ASN A 44 8.61 -9.46 1.40
C ASN A 44 7.93 -10.79 1.07
N SER A 45 7.28 -11.42 2.06
CA SER A 45 6.51 -12.66 1.86
C SER A 45 5.34 -12.46 0.89
N ILE A 46 4.60 -11.35 1.01
CA ILE A 46 3.49 -11.02 0.10
C ILE A 46 4.02 -10.73 -1.29
N ALA A 47 5.08 -9.92 -1.42
CA ALA A 47 5.69 -9.62 -2.72
C ALA A 47 6.20 -10.87 -3.43
N SER A 48 6.84 -11.79 -2.70
CA SER A 48 7.28 -13.08 -3.24
C SER A 48 6.09 -13.90 -3.78
N ASN A 49 4.97 -13.97 -3.05
CA ASN A 49 3.78 -14.66 -3.53
C ASN A 49 3.17 -14.00 -4.76
N LEU A 50 3.17 -12.66 -4.85
CA LEU A 50 2.64 -11.93 -5.99
C LEU A 50 3.49 -12.17 -7.25
N ARG A 51 4.81 -12.23 -7.13
CA ARG A 51 5.73 -12.55 -8.24
C ARG A 51 5.50 -13.95 -8.81
N GLY A 52 4.95 -14.88 -8.03
CA GLY A 52 4.61 -16.22 -8.48
C GLY A 52 3.29 -16.32 -9.27
N ILE A 53 2.54 -15.23 -9.43
CA ILE A 53 1.26 -15.23 -10.14
C ILE A 53 1.50 -15.07 -11.64
N LEU A 54 0.88 -15.94 -12.45
CA LEU A 54 0.89 -15.84 -13.91
C LEU A 54 0.49 -14.42 -14.38
N CYS A 55 1.27 -13.85 -15.29
CA CYS A 55 1.12 -12.48 -15.83
C CYS A 55 1.48 -11.33 -14.87
N VAL A 56 2.14 -11.61 -13.74
CA VAL A 56 2.84 -10.58 -12.96
C VAL A 56 4.29 -10.56 -13.39
N ASP A 57 4.70 -9.46 -14.02
CA ASP A 57 6.08 -9.28 -14.47
C ASP A 57 7.00 -8.78 -13.35
N ALA A 58 6.57 -7.73 -12.64
CA ALA A 58 7.33 -7.11 -11.57
C ALA A 58 6.47 -6.76 -10.35
N VAL A 59 7.09 -6.79 -9.17
CA VAL A 59 6.49 -6.34 -7.90
C VAL A 59 7.49 -5.47 -7.17
N LEU A 60 7.13 -4.20 -7.00
CA LEU A 60 7.89 -3.19 -6.28
C LEU A 60 7.32 -3.03 -4.87
N LEU A 61 8.20 -2.82 -3.89
CA LEU A 61 7.85 -2.55 -2.50
C LEU A 61 8.28 -1.11 -2.19
N GLU A 62 7.36 -0.34 -1.61
CA GLU A 62 7.62 1.03 -1.16
C GLU A 62 7.17 1.15 0.30
N GLU A 63 8.08 1.55 1.19
CA GLU A 63 7.77 1.79 2.60
C GLU A 63 7.28 3.23 2.76
N THR A 64 5.97 3.41 2.93
CA THR A 64 5.42 4.72 3.28
C THR A 64 5.30 4.84 4.80
N ARG A 65 6.33 5.41 5.44
CA ARG A 65 6.22 5.81 6.86
C ARG A 65 5.29 7.00 6.98
N ARG A 66 4.10 6.79 7.56
CA ARG A 66 3.22 7.89 7.95
C ARG A 66 3.89 8.66 9.08
N LEU A 67 4.53 9.78 8.77
CA LEU A 67 4.94 10.75 9.78
C LEU A 67 3.68 11.15 10.58
N PRO A 68 3.76 11.23 11.92
CA PRO A 68 2.63 11.69 12.71
C PRO A 68 2.25 13.08 12.20
N ARG A 69 1.02 13.23 11.71
CA ARG A 69 0.48 14.56 11.42
C ARG A 69 0.55 15.35 12.71
N ARG A 70 1.52 16.26 12.82
CA ARG A 70 1.60 17.25 13.88
C ARG A 70 0.29 18.00 13.84
N ARG A 71 -0.62 17.65 14.74
CA ARG A 71 -1.85 18.37 14.97
C ARG A 71 -1.40 19.66 15.65
N GLU A 72 -1.03 20.67 14.85
CA GLU A 72 -0.94 22.03 15.33
C GLU A 72 -2.35 22.42 15.77
N ARG A 73 -2.67 22.09 17.02
CA ARG A 73 -3.62 22.86 17.80
C ARG A 73 -2.92 24.18 18.03
N SER A 74 -3.08 25.10 17.09
CA SER A 74 -2.94 26.52 17.37
C SER A 74 -3.98 26.83 18.46
N PHE A 75 -3.56 26.72 19.71
CA PHE A 75 -4.18 27.48 20.78
C PHE A 75 -3.85 28.94 20.49
N GLY A 76 -4.72 29.60 19.74
CA GLY A 76 -4.77 31.05 19.69
C GLY A 76 -5.18 31.54 21.07
N ALA A 77 -4.20 31.66 21.97
CA ALA A 77 -4.27 32.58 23.07
C ALA A 77 -4.27 33.99 22.48
N PHE A 78 -5.42 34.66 22.54
CA PHE A 78 -5.46 36.11 22.51
C PHE A 78 -6.09 36.57 23.81
N ALA A 79 -5.21 36.94 24.73
CA ALA A 79 -5.48 37.92 25.76
C ALA A 79 -5.36 39.32 25.12
N ALA A 80 -6.38 40.14 25.29
CA ALA A 80 -6.41 41.60 25.25
C ALA A 80 -7.89 41.96 25.51
N GLY A 81 -8.28 42.72 26.52
CA GLY A 81 -7.72 43.99 26.96
C GLY A 81 -8.85 45.00 26.83
#